data_AF-A0A3B9SRX7-F1
#
_entry.id   AF-A0A3B9SRX7-F1
#
_cell.length_a   1.000
_cell.length_b   1.000
_cell.length_c   1.000
_cell.angle_alpha   90.00
_cell.angle_beta   90.00
_cell.angle_gamma   90.00
#
_symmetry.space_group_name_H-M   'P 1'
#
loop_
_entity.id
_entity.type
_entity.pdbx_description
1 polymer ?
#
loop_
_entity_poly.entity_id
_entity_poly.type
_entity_poly.pdbx_seq_one_letter_code
_entity_poly.pdbx_strand_id
1 'polypeptide(L)' 'MATLATNKQVPLGRMLFVPKQSYRLEQLEVEASGPYRLDENEDCFVIQNMDCCKAILVTVKARD' A
#
# COMPACT_ATOMS: atom_id res chain seq x y z
N MET A 1 -2.49 0.07 16.42
CA MET A 1 -2.22 0.23 14.97
C MET A 1 -0.73 0.14 14.73
N ALA A 2 -0.26 -0.87 13.99
CA ALA A 2 1.14 -1.00 13.60
C ALA A 2 1.38 -0.29 12.26
N THR A 3 2.48 0.45 12.11
CA THR A 3 2.80 1.10 10.83
C THR A 3 3.69 0.17 10.01
N LEU A 4 3.19 -0.31 8.87
CA LEU A 4 3.92 -1.22 7.99
C LEU A 4 4.80 -0.45 6.99
N ALA A 5 4.31 0.69 6.50
CA ALA A 5 5.05 1.58 5.62
C ALA A 5 4.55 3.02 5.80
N THR A 6 5.46 3.99 5.83
CA THR A 6 5.10 5.41 5.98
C THR A 6 5.68 6.24 4.84
N ASN A 7 4.87 7.13 4.26
CA ASN A 7 5.26 8.09 3.22
C ASN A 7 6.06 7.46 2.06
N LYS A 8 5.67 6.26 1.63
CA LYS A 8 6.31 5.60 0.50
C LYS A 8 5.82 6.24 -0.79
N GLN A 9 6.76 6.76 -1.57
CA GLN A 9 6.47 7.28 -2.89
C GLN A 9 6.40 6.12 -3.89
N VAL A 10 5.26 5.98 -4.56
CA VAL A 10 5.05 4.97 -5.61
C VAL A 10 4.99 5.70 -6.95
N PRO A 11 6.03 5.55 -7.80
CA PRO A 11 6.03 6.15 -9.13
C PRO A 11 4.87 5.65 -9.98
N LEU A 12 4.53 6.41 -11.02
CA LEU A 12 3.46 6.07 -11.95
C LEU A 12 3.68 4.66 -12.55
N GLY A 13 2.63 3.84 -12.50
CA GLY A 13 2.64 2.47 -13.03
C GLY A 13 3.53 1.49 -12.26
N ARG A 14 4.14 1.90 -11.13
CA ARG A 14 4.95 1.02 -10.28
C ARG A 14 4.13 0.44 -9.14
N MET A 15 4.69 -0.63 -8.56
CA MET A 15 4.13 -1.36 -7.44
C MET A 15 5.00 -1.18 -6.21
N LEU A 16 4.37 -1.03 -5.06
CA LEU A 16 4.96 -1.07 -3.74
C LEU A 16 4.59 -2.40 -3.08
N PHE A 17 5.60 -3.15 -2.66
CA PHE A 17 5.43 -4.41 -1.93
C PHE A 17 5.59 -4.14 -0.44
N VAL A 18 4.55 -4.45 0.33
CA VAL A 18 4.56 -4.30 1.79
C VAL A 18 4.46 -5.70 2.41
N PRO A 19 5.47 -6.13 3.18
CA PRO A 19 5.48 -7.48 3.74
C PRO A 19 4.29 -7.70 4.69
N LYS A 20 3.63 -8.85 4.55
CA LYS A 20 2.47 -9.25 5.31
C LYS A 20 2.94 -9.80 6.65
N GLN A 21 3.07 -8.95 7.66
CA GLN A 21 3.48 -9.33 9.02
C GLN A 21 2.35 -10.08 9.77
N SER A 22 1.80 -11.13 9.16
CA SER A 22 0.61 -11.89 9.60
C SER A 22 -0.73 -11.13 9.63
N TYR A 23 -0.79 -9.90 9.12
CA TYR A 23 -2.04 -9.16 8.94
C TYR A 23 -2.82 -9.63 7.71
N ARG A 24 -4.15 -9.50 7.73
CA ARG A 24 -5.02 -9.67 6.56
C ARG A 24 -5.37 -8.33 5.92
N LEU A 25 -5.78 -8.34 4.67
CA LEU A 25 -6.22 -7.15 3.92
C LEU A 25 -7.30 -6.35 4.67
N GLU A 26 -8.24 -7.04 5.30
CA GLU A 26 -9.32 -6.45 6.12
C GLU A 26 -8.81 -5.68 7.34
N GLN A 27 -7.59 -5.98 7.80
CA GLN A 27 -6.91 -5.27 8.88
C GLN A 27 -6.02 -4.14 8.36
N LEU A 28 -5.87 -3.97 7.04
CA LEU A 28 -5.06 -2.89 6.48
C LEU A 28 -5.87 -1.61 6.26
N GLU A 29 -5.25 -0.51 6.68
CA GLU A 29 -5.63 0.84 6.34
C GLU A 29 -4.55 1.43 5.43
N VAL A 30 -4.93 1.73 4.18
CA VAL A 30 -4.05 2.32 3.18
C VAL A 30 -4.51 3.75 2.91
N GLU A 31 -3.67 4.69 3.31
CA GLU A 31 -3.84 6.11 3.01
C GLU A 31 -2.97 6.45 1.80
N ALA A 32 -3.59 6.84 0.68
CA ALA A 32 -2.89 7.22 -0.53
C ALA A 32 -3.28 8.62 -1.01
N SER A 33 -2.32 9.35 -1.57
CA SER A 33 -2.55 10.70 -2.12
C SER A 33 -3.20 10.71 -3.52
N GLY A 34 -3.59 9.55 -4.05
CA GLY A 34 -4.12 9.36 -5.40
C GLY A 34 -4.71 7.97 -5.60
N PRO A 35 -5.25 7.66 -6.79
CA PRO A 35 -5.86 6.37 -7.08
C PRO A 35 -4.80 5.26 -7.06
N TYR A 36 -5.14 4.17 -6.39
CA TYR A 36 -4.30 2.99 -6.29
C TYR A 36 -5.14 1.73 -6.43
N ARG A 37 -4.48 0.64 -6.78
CA ARG A 37 -5.02 -0.72 -6.65
C ARG A 37 -4.27 -1.42 -5.53
N LEU A 38 -5.00 -2.18 -4.72
CA LEU A 38 -4.45 -2.97 -3.63
C LEU A 38 -4.79 -4.44 -3.89
N ASP A 39 -3.76 -5.28 -3.93
CA ASP A 39 -3.85 -6.72 -4.08
C ASP A 39 -3.18 -7.41 -2.88
N GLU A 40 -3.72 -8.56 -2.49
CA GLU A 40 -3.18 -9.40 -1.43
C GLU A 40 -2.50 -10.63 -2.04
N ASN A 41 -1.20 -10.80 -1.80
CA ASN A 41 -0.47 -12.05 -2.05
C ASN A 41 -0.28 -12.84 -0.74
N GLU A 42 0.23 -14.06 -0.86
CA GLU A 42 0.53 -14.93 0.29
C GLU A 42 1.49 -14.27 1.28
N ASP A 43 2.58 -13.65 0.79
CA ASP A 43 3.63 -13.07 1.63
C ASP A 43 3.59 -11.54 1.77
N CYS A 44 2.85 -10.83 0.91
CA CYS A 44 2.89 -9.37 0.85
C CYS A 44 1.60 -8.74 0.32
N PHE A 45 1.42 -7.45 0.64
CA PHE A 45 0.44 -6.58 -0.01
C PHE A 45 1.10 -5.84 -1.15
N VAL A 46 0.40 -5.76 -2.28
CA VAL A 46 0.86 -5.07 -3.48
C VAL A 46 0.01 -3.83 -3.66
N ILE A 47 0.66 -2.67 -3.63
CA ILE A 47 0.01 -1.38 -3.87
C ILE A 47 0.51 -0.84 -5.19
N GLN A 48 -0.36 -0.81 -6.19
CA GLN A 48 -0.03 -0.29 -7.51
C GLN A 48 -0.54 1.15 -7.66
N ASN A 49 0.34 2.04 -8.12
CA ASN A 49 -0.07 3.39 -8.48
C ASN A 49 -0.87 3.36 -9.80
N MET A 50 -2.14 3.77 -9.72
CA MET A 50 -3.08 3.86 -10.84
C MET A 50 -3.34 5.30 -11.27
N ASP A 51 -2.58 6.26 -10.77
CA ASP A 51 -2.62 7.65 -11.19
C ASP A 51 -2.08 7.80 -12.62
N CYS A 52 -2.70 8.70 -13.39
CA CYS A 52 -2.37 8.94 -14.80
C CYS A 52 -1.10 9.75 -15.01
N CYS A 53 -0.68 10.49 -13.98
CA CYS A 53 0.08 11.71 -14.20
C CYS A 53 1.18 11.95 -13.15
N LYS A 54 1.07 11.39 -11.94
CA LYS A 54 2.03 11.63 -10.85
C LYS A 54 2.30 10.40 -9.99
N ALA A 55 3.42 10.47 -9.26
CA ALA A 55 3.66 9.55 -8.16
C ALA A 55 2.65 9.80 -7.03
N ILE A 56 2.25 8.73 -6.35
CA ILE A 56 1.40 8.82 -5.16
C ILE A 56 2.24 8.58 -3.91
N LEU A 57 1.86 9.22 -2.81
CA LEU A 57 2.37 8.92 -1.48
C LEU A 57 1.43 7.94 -0.82
N VAL A 58 1.98 6.87 -0.25
CA VAL A 58 1.24 5.79 0.38
C VAL A 58 1.74 5.57 1.80
N THR A 59 0.81 5.50 2.73
CA THR A 59 1.03 5.11 4.12
C THR A 59 0.14 3.91 4.42
N VAL A 60 0.74 2.86 4.98
CA VAL A 60 0.10 1.58 5.26
C VAL A 60 0.17 1.30 6.74
N LYS A 61 -1.00 1.15 7.34
CA LYS A 61 -1.17 0.85 8.76
C LYS A 61 -1.97 -0.44 8.89
N ALA A 62 -1.61 -1.24 9.87
CA ALA A 62 -2.42 -2.37 10.29
C ALA A 62 -3.23 -1.96 11.53
N ARG A 63 -4.54 -2.18 11.46
CA ARG A 63 -5.45 -2.18 12.60
C ARG A 63 -5.28 -3.52 13.32
N ASP A 64 -5.42 -3.48 14.65
CA ASP A 64 -5.32 -4.68 15.50
C ASP A 64 -6.48 -5.64 15.18
#